data_AF-A0A4S4HE65-F1
#
_entry.id   AF-A0A4S4HE65-F1
#
_cell.length_a   1.000
_cell.length_b   1.000
_cell.length_c   1.000
_cell.angle_alpha   90.00
_cell.angle_beta   90.00
_cell.angle_gamma   90.00
#
_symmetry.space_group_name_H-M   'P 1'
#
loop_
_entity.id
_entity.type
_entity.pdbx_description
1 polymer ?
#
loop_
_entity_poly.entity_id
_entity_poly.type
_entity_poly.pdbx_seq_one_letter_code
_entity_poly.pdbx_strand_id
1 'polypeptide(L)'
;MKHSFMGRVSAGFFMLAIGAGAAFSQSTSPYIVPVDADGTPMADKIRHMTENGGFYEIKGLEIESGFLFAGIGQTEGTYYSLNSWAVNPPVYGLLNPLSISAGNQYIKMPSGTYDLKFYTRQTVGSGYNHFTIVPSDDTEGPFYPEKLFLLLDDGSNIVVTGTDGVYTLSENIPESFKISYEPRDDSNYIYGAVDGSDTELEAGEAVAIGLDKGVNVKFVCHPQELADDDYELVISLVNGDSFVRIGADETTALDFVEADGDSAEVRYYTLQGHMLDHVPQNGLYLRVCGSKVTKVAL
;
A
#
# COMPACT_ATOMS: atom_id res chain seq x y z
N MET A 1 -6.24 64.96 -18.07
CA MET A 1 -5.64 63.93 -17.20
C MET A 1 -6.60 63.65 -16.04
N LYS A 2 -7.37 62.57 -16.12
CA LYS A 2 -8.11 62.00 -14.99
C LYS A 2 -8.03 60.48 -15.14
N HIS A 3 -7.39 59.85 -14.15
CA HIS A 3 -7.19 58.41 -14.08
C HIS A 3 -8.53 57.69 -13.87
N SER A 4 -8.71 56.62 -14.63
CA SER A 4 -9.71 55.57 -14.42
C SER A 4 -9.25 54.69 -13.25
N PHE A 5 -10.12 54.46 -12.27
CA PHE A 5 -9.95 53.45 -11.23
C PHE A 5 -11.08 52.42 -11.37
N MET A 6 -10.75 51.29 -12.00
CA MET A 6 -11.59 50.08 -12.00
C MET A 6 -11.45 49.41 -10.64
N GLY A 7 -12.51 49.50 -9.83
CA GLY A 7 -12.66 48.74 -8.59
C GLY A 7 -13.00 47.28 -8.88
N ARG A 8 -12.17 46.38 -8.35
CA ARG A 8 -12.24 44.92 -8.42
C ARG A 8 -13.61 44.38 -7.97
N VAL A 9 -14.15 43.43 -8.74
CA VAL A 9 -15.24 42.54 -8.32
C VAL A 9 -14.67 41.59 -7.26
N SER A 10 -15.14 41.73 -6.02
CA SER A 10 -14.85 40.78 -4.94
C SER A 10 -15.65 39.51 -5.19
N ALA A 11 -14.96 38.38 -5.41
CA ALA A 11 -15.57 37.07 -5.39
C ALA A 11 -16.11 36.80 -3.96
N GLY A 12 -17.43 36.60 -3.86
CA GLY A 12 -18.12 36.40 -2.60
C GLY A 12 -17.75 35.07 -1.94
N PHE A 13 -17.42 35.13 -0.66
CA PHE A 13 -17.42 33.99 0.24
C PHE A 13 -18.84 33.43 0.34
N PHE A 14 -19.05 32.19 -0.08
CA PHE A 14 -20.25 31.42 0.29
C PHE A 14 -19.97 30.70 1.61
N MET A 15 -20.37 31.30 2.73
CA MET A 15 -20.63 30.54 3.95
C MET A 15 -22.05 29.99 3.84
N LEU A 16 -22.19 28.66 3.75
CA LEU A 16 -23.46 28.02 4.06
C LEU A 16 -23.59 27.99 5.60
N ALA A 17 -24.40 28.90 6.14
CA ALA A 17 -24.86 28.84 7.52
C ALA A 17 -26.06 27.90 7.60
N ILE A 18 -25.89 26.74 8.24
CA ILE A 18 -27.01 25.88 8.65
C ILE A 18 -27.42 26.35 10.07
N GLY A 19 -28.72 26.58 10.26
CA GLY A 19 -29.27 27.32 11.39
C GLY A 19 -29.15 26.61 12.75
N ALA A 20 -28.87 27.41 13.78
CA ALA A 20 -28.78 27.01 15.17
C ALA A 20 -30.11 26.49 15.77
N GLY A 21 -30.03 25.42 16.56
CA GLY A 21 -31.12 25.04 17.47
C GLY A 21 -31.09 23.60 18.00
N ALA A 22 -30.07 23.20 18.77
CA ALA A 22 -30.17 22.13 19.76
C ALA A 22 -28.98 22.19 20.73
N ALA A 23 -29.25 22.00 22.03
CA ALA A 23 -28.22 21.92 23.07
C ALA A 23 -27.24 20.78 22.75
N PHE A 24 -25.95 21.10 22.69
CA PHE A 24 -24.87 20.18 22.33
C PHE A 24 -24.75 19.05 23.34
N SER A 25 -25.26 17.87 22.98
CA SER A 25 -24.70 16.61 23.46
C SER A 25 -23.36 16.39 22.74
N GLN A 26 -22.29 16.23 23.51
CA GLN A 26 -20.99 15.81 23.00
C GLN A 26 -21.10 14.46 22.27
N SER A 27 -20.29 14.31 21.21
CA SER A 27 -20.19 13.17 20.28
C SER A 27 -21.25 13.17 19.15
N THR A 28 -21.03 13.99 18.12
CA THR A 28 -21.62 13.68 16.80
C THR A 28 -20.75 12.62 16.14
N SER A 29 -21.33 11.47 15.80
CA SER A 29 -20.65 10.46 15.00
C SER A 29 -20.15 11.08 13.68
N PRO A 30 -18.96 10.68 13.19
CA PRO A 30 -18.49 11.11 11.89
C PRO A 30 -19.50 10.74 10.81
N TYR A 31 -19.56 11.56 9.77
CA TYR A 31 -20.42 11.33 8.62
C TYR A 31 -19.69 11.65 7.33
N ILE A 32 -20.19 11.07 6.25
CA ILE A 32 -19.68 11.23 4.90
C ILE A 32 -20.55 12.23 4.15
N VAL A 33 -19.90 13.14 3.42
CA VAL A 33 -20.54 14.01 2.43
C VAL A 33 -20.04 13.59 1.05
N PRO A 34 -20.85 12.86 0.26
CA PRO A 34 -20.50 12.54 -1.12
C PRO A 34 -20.33 13.81 -1.95
N VAL A 35 -19.51 13.74 -3.01
CA VAL A 35 -19.40 14.79 -4.01
C VAL A 35 -19.94 14.31 -5.36
N ASP A 36 -20.52 15.23 -6.12
CA ASP A 36 -20.96 14.98 -7.49
C ASP A 36 -19.79 14.99 -8.48
N ALA A 37 -20.05 14.73 -9.76
CA ALA A 37 -19.04 14.71 -10.82
C ALA A 37 -18.22 16.02 -10.95
N ASP A 38 -18.80 17.16 -10.54
CA ASP A 38 -18.13 18.47 -10.56
C ASP A 38 -17.31 18.72 -9.27
N GLY A 39 -17.34 17.79 -8.32
CA GLY A 39 -16.67 17.90 -7.02
C GLY A 39 -17.46 18.73 -6.00
N THR A 40 -18.76 18.95 -6.22
CA THR A 40 -19.62 19.71 -5.33
C THR A 40 -20.19 18.80 -4.23
N PRO A 41 -20.08 19.17 -2.94
CA PRO A 41 -20.68 18.41 -1.86
C PRO A 41 -22.21 18.27 -1.98
N MET A 42 -22.70 17.05 -1.87
CA MET A 42 -24.12 16.69 -2.02
C MET A 42 -24.80 16.65 -0.65
N ALA A 43 -25.33 17.79 -0.19
CA ALA A 43 -25.90 17.92 1.15
C ALA A 43 -27.11 17.01 1.42
N ASP A 44 -27.89 16.66 0.40
CA ASP A 44 -29.01 15.73 0.47
C ASP A 44 -28.58 14.26 0.51
N LYS A 45 -27.32 13.98 0.18
CA LYS A 45 -26.73 12.63 0.20
C LYS A 45 -25.80 12.38 1.40
N ILE A 46 -25.84 13.20 2.45
CA ILE A 46 -25.07 12.95 3.68
C ILE A 46 -25.39 11.56 4.23
N ARG A 47 -24.35 10.86 4.72
CA ARG A 47 -24.47 9.53 5.32
C ARG A 47 -23.75 9.46 6.66
N HIS A 48 -24.48 9.14 7.72
CA HIS A 48 -23.92 8.97 9.06
C HIS A 48 -23.26 7.61 9.22
N MET A 49 -22.12 7.58 9.88
CA MET A 49 -21.44 6.33 10.23
C MET A 49 -21.96 5.80 11.56
N THR A 50 -21.98 4.47 11.70
CA THR A 50 -22.42 3.78 12.92
C THR A 50 -21.21 3.45 13.79
N GLU A 51 -21.29 3.71 15.09
CA GLU A 51 -20.23 3.31 16.02
C GLU A 51 -20.16 1.78 16.15
N ASN A 52 -18.95 1.22 16.03
CA ASN A 52 -18.69 -0.20 16.19
C ASN A 52 -17.36 -0.41 16.93
N GLY A 53 -17.43 -0.49 18.26
CA GLY A 53 -16.37 -1.06 19.10
C GLY A 53 -14.95 -0.51 18.86
N GLY A 54 -14.78 0.82 18.82
CA GLY A 54 -13.49 1.48 18.66
C GLY A 54 -13.30 2.20 17.31
N PHE A 55 -14.16 1.94 16.34
CA PHE A 55 -14.23 2.66 15.05
C PHE A 55 -15.67 3.02 14.71
N TYR A 56 -15.85 3.78 13.63
CA TYR A 56 -17.16 4.05 13.03
C TYR A 56 -17.20 3.45 11.64
N GLU A 57 -18.33 2.92 11.20
CA GLU A 57 -18.44 2.25 9.90
C GLU A 57 -19.67 2.68 9.10
N ILE A 58 -19.53 2.57 7.77
CA ILE A 58 -20.63 2.62 6.82
C ILE A 58 -20.39 1.55 5.77
N LYS A 59 -21.46 0.90 5.34
CA LYS A 59 -21.43 -0.12 4.29
C LYS A 59 -22.30 0.29 3.12
N GLY A 60 -21.92 -0.13 1.92
CA GLY A 60 -22.69 0.16 0.72
C GLY A 60 -22.76 1.65 0.39
N LEU A 61 -21.70 2.41 0.65
CA LEU A 61 -21.65 3.82 0.27
C LEU A 61 -21.47 3.95 -1.24
N GLU A 62 -22.48 4.49 -1.91
CA GLU A 62 -22.39 4.86 -3.33
C GLU A 62 -21.52 6.12 -3.50
N ILE A 63 -20.51 6.02 -4.36
CA ILE A 63 -19.60 7.11 -4.70
C ILE A 63 -19.66 7.36 -6.21
N GLU A 64 -19.83 8.63 -6.60
CA GLU A 64 -19.80 9.06 -8.00
C GLU A 64 -18.39 9.53 -8.39
N SER A 65 -17.79 10.44 -7.62
CA SER A 65 -16.45 11.00 -7.89
C SER A 65 -15.53 11.09 -6.67
N GLY A 66 -16.11 10.97 -5.46
CA GLY A 66 -15.38 11.11 -4.22
C GLY A 66 -16.27 11.48 -3.04
N PHE A 67 -15.63 11.83 -1.93
CA PHE A 67 -16.33 12.17 -0.68
C PHE A 67 -15.46 12.96 0.30
N LEU A 68 -16.10 13.49 1.34
CA LEU A 68 -15.48 14.17 2.48
C LEU A 68 -15.93 13.50 3.77
N PHE A 69 -15.07 13.52 4.79
CA PHE A 69 -15.51 13.27 6.16
C PHE A 69 -15.86 14.58 6.86
N ALA A 70 -16.86 14.57 7.74
CA ALA A 70 -17.22 15.68 8.60
C ALA A 70 -17.76 15.19 9.95
N GLY A 71 -18.02 16.11 10.88
CA GLY A 71 -18.53 15.78 12.22
C GLY A 71 -17.49 15.20 13.19
N ILE A 72 -16.20 15.19 12.81
CA ILE A 72 -15.09 14.62 13.59
C ILE A 72 -14.61 15.57 14.74
N GLY A 73 -15.19 16.78 14.85
CA GLY A 73 -14.81 17.78 15.85
C GLY A 73 -15.97 18.69 16.27
N GLN A 74 -15.72 19.57 17.25
CA GLN A 74 -16.75 20.46 17.83
C GLN A 74 -17.15 21.62 16.91
N THR A 75 -16.39 21.86 15.85
CA THR A 75 -16.65 22.96 14.92
C THR A 75 -17.43 22.44 13.72
N GLU A 76 -18.69 22.86 13.65
CA GLU A 76 -19.56 22.64 12.50
C GLU A 76 -18.90 23.15 11.21
N GLY A 77 -19.02 22.39 10.12
CA GLY A 77 -18.41 22.74 8.83
C GLY A 77 -16.91 22.42 8.69
N THR A 78 -16.31 21.68 9.62
CA THR A 78 -14.95 21.15 9.44
C THR A 78 -14.99 19.88 8.59
N TYR A 79 -14.40 19.95 7.41
CA TYR A 79 -14.23 18.80 6.53
C TYR A 79 -12.84 18.18 6.67
N TYR A 80 -12.75 16.90 6.39
CA TYR A 80 -11.52 16.14 6.40
C TYR A 80 -11.38 15.39 5.07
N SER A 81 -10.17 15.41 4.53
CA SER A 81 -9.76 14.71 3.33
C SER A 81 -8.42 14.01 3.58
N LEU A 82 -7.92 13.30 2.57
CA LEU A 82 -6.54 12.82 2.58
C LEU A 82 -5.57 13.97 2.87
N ASN A 83 -4.53 13.65 3.63
CA ASN A 83 -3.43 14.58 3.83
C ASN A 83 -2.73 14.90 2.50
N SER A 84 -2.13 16.10 2.37
CA SER A 84 -1.53 16.53 1.10
C SER A 84 -0.32 15.70 0.67
N TRP A 85 0.33 15.02 1.62
CA TRP A 85 1.42 14.08 1.35
C TRP A 85 0.95 12.64 1.18
N ALA A 86 -0.31 12.33 1.48
CA ALA A 86 -0.80 10.96 1.46
C ALA A 86 -0.90 10.43 0.03
N VAL A 87 -0.77 9.11 -0.13
CA VAL A 87 -1.04 8.44 -1.40
C VAL A 87 -2.49 8.69 -1.83
N ASN A 88 -2.65 8.97 -3.12
CA ASN A 88 -3.93 9.30 -3.75
C ASN A 88 -4.00 8.61 -5.12
N PRO A 89 -5.01 7.77 -5.40
CA PRO A 89 -6.17 7.43 -4.56
C PRO A 89 -5.80 6.70 -3.25
N PRO A 90 -6.71 6.66 -2.25
CA PRO A 90 -6.49 5.92 -1.01
C PRO A 90 -6.12 4.46 -1.27
N VAL A 91 -5.21 3.91 -0.47
CA VAL A 91 -4.85 2.49 -0.57
C VAL A 91 -5.95 1.66 0.08
N TYR A 92 -6.56 0.77 -0.69
CA TYR A 92 -7.64 -0.08 -0.22
C TYR A 92 -7.17 -1.01 0.90
N GLY A 93 -8.06 -1.29 1.86
CA GLY A 93 -7.78 -2.18 2.99
C GLY A 93 -6.77 -1.65 4.03
N LEU A 94 -5.96 -0.63 3.72
CA LEU A 94 -4.96 -0.05 4.62
C LEU A 94 -5.45 1.26 5.27
N LEU A 95 -4.75 1.70 6.32
CA LEU A 95 -5.05 2.95 7.01
C LEU A 95 -4.62 4.15 6.15
N ASN A 96 -5.56 5.02 5.84
CA ASN A 96 -5.35 6.24 5.07
C ASN A 96 -5.50 7.47 5.98
N PRO A 97 -4.50 8.36 6.05
CA PRO A 97 -4.51 9.50 6.97
C PRO A 97 -5.44 10.62 6.53
N LEU A 98 -6.17 11.15 7.50
CA LEU A 98 -7.04 12.30 7.35
C LEU A 98 -6.44 13.55 7.97
N SER A 99 -6.55 14.67 7.27
CA SER A 99 -6.29 16.00 7.79
C SER A 99 -7.49 16.90 7.56
N ILE A 100 -7.56 18.00 8.31
CA ILE A 100 -8.54 19.06 8.05
C ILE A 100 -8.33 19.56 6.62
N SER A 101 -9.41 19.51 5.84
CA SER A 101 -9.46 19.92 4.44
C SER A 101 -9.69 21.43 4.34
N ALA A 102 -8.99 22.10 3.43
CA ALA A 102 -9.43 23.41 2.94
C ALA A 102 -10.65 23.18 2.03
N GLY A 103 -11.71 23.97 2.19
CA GLY A 103 -13.11 23.63 1.83
C GLY A 103 -13.47 23.15 0.40
N ASN A 104 -12.52 22.94 -0.51
CA ASN A 104 -12.72 22.30 -1.82
C ASN A 104 -11.93 20.99 -2.03
N GLN A 105 -11.18 20.50 -1.05
CA GLN A 105 -10.42 19.24 -1.19
C GLN A 105 -11.25 18.05 -0.71
N TYR A 106 -11.54 17.12 -1.60
CA TYR A 106 -12.24 15.87 -1.30
C TYR A 106 -11.37 14.66 -1.65
N ILE A 107 -11.72 13.50 -1.08
CA ILE A 107 -11.08 12.22 -1.37
C ILE A 107 -11.63 11.75 -2.71
N LYS A 108 -10.80 11.81 -3.75
CA LYS A 108 -11.17 11.34 -5.09
C LYS A 108 -11.23 9.82 -5.11
N MET A 109 -12.27 9.30 -5.73
CA MET A 109 -12.49 7.86 -5.87
C MET A 109 -13.13 7.56 -7.23
N PRO A 110 -12.84 6.40 -7.83
CA PRO A 110 -13.65 5.89 -8.92
C PRO A 110 -15.11 5.75 -8.50
N SER A 111 -16.01 5.82 -9.49
CA SER A 111 -17.42 5.52 -9.22
C SER A 111 -17.57 4.06 -8.80
N GLY A 112 -18.34 3.81 -7.75
CA GLY A 112 -18.53 2.47 -7.22
C GLY A 112 -19.28 2.47 -5.89
N THR A 113 -19.39 1.29 -5.29
CA THR A 113 -19.99 1.10 -3.97
C THR A 113 -18.91 0.60 -3.01
N TYR A 114 -18.77 1.24 -1.85
CA TYR A 114 -17.66 1.01 -0.94
C TYR A 114 -18.09 0.84 0.52
N ASP A 115 -17.33 0.04 1.26
CA ASP A 115 -17.40 -0.08 2.71
C ASP A 115 -16.26 0.72 3.33
N LEU A 116 -16.58 1.58 4.31
CA LEU A 116 -15.60 2.44 4.96
C LEU A 116 -15.62 2.25 6.47
N LYS A 117 -14.44 2.32 7.07
CA LYS A 117 -14.27 2.46 8.51
C LYS A 117 -13.47 3.70 8.81
N PHE A 118 -13.86 4.45 9.83
CA PHE A 118 -13.18 5.62 10.34
C PHE A 118 -12.63 5.32 11.74
N TYR A 119 -11.37 5.68 11.97
CA TYR A 119 -10.67 5.50 13.21
C TYR A 119 -10.22 6.86 13.74
N THR A 120 -10.47 7.09 15.03
CA THR A 120 -9.94 8.28 15.70
C THR A 120 -8.44 8.14 15.88
N ARG A 121 -7.73 9.27 15.92
CA ARG A 121 -6.30 9.32 16.24
C ARG A 121 -5.94 8.60 17.54
N GLN A 122 -6.85 8.60 18.51
CA GLN A 122 -6.68 7.89 19.79
C GLN A 122 -6.83 6.38 19.64
N THR A 123 -7.74 5.91 18.78
CA THR A 123 -7.91 4.48 18.49
C THR A 123 -6.65 3.90 17.86
N VAL A 124 -6.06 4.64 16.91
CA VAL A 124 -4.89 4.19 16.14
C VAL A 124 -3.57 4.48 16.86
N GLY A 125 -3.55 5.43 17.80
CA GLY A 125 -2.31 5.88 18.43
C GLY A 125 -1.44 6.76 17.53
N SER A 126 -2.06 7.53 16.64
CA SER A 126 -1.37 8.40 15.67
C SER A 126 -1.64 9.90 15.93
N GLY A 127 -0.91 10.77 15.23
CA GLY A 127 -1.22 12.20 15.14
C GLY A 127 -2.43 12.52 14.26
N TYR A 128 -2.88 11.57 13.43
CA TYR A 128 -3.95 11.74 12.44
C TYR A 128 -5.16 10.85 12.76
N ASN A 129 -6.35 11.26 12.32
CA ASN A 129 -7.45 10.31 12.18
C ASN A 129 -7.23 9.50 10.90
N HIS A 130 -7.82 8.32 10.82
CA HIS A 130 -7.64 7.43 9.67
C HIS A 130 -8.97 6.91 9.16
N PHE A 131 -8.94 6.40 7.93
CA PHE A 131 -9.99 5.55 7.43
C PHE A 131 -9.42 4.38 6.64
N THR A 132 -10.19 3.31 6.54
CA THR A 132 -9.99 2.24 5.56
C THR A 132 -11.17 2.25 4.61
N ILE A 133 -10.94 1.90 3.35
CA ILE A 133 -11.98 1.78 2.32
C ILE A 133 -11.72 0.52 1.50
N VAL A 134 -12.79 -0.19 1.15
CA VAL A 134 -12.77 -1.35 0.23
C VAL A 134 -14.01 -1.31 -0.65
N PRO A 135 -13.95 -1.77 -1.91
CA PRO A 135 -15.15 -2.02 -2.70
C PRO A 135 -16.09 -2.99 -1.97
N SER A 136 -17.40 -2.72 -1.96
CA SER A 136 -18.37 -3.54 -1.23
C SER A 136 -18.65 -4.90 -1.88
N ASP A 137 -18.43 -5.00 -3.19
CA ASP A 137 -18.63 -6.21 -4.00
C ASP A 137 -17.37 -7.08 -4.11
N ASP A 138 -16.20 -6.53 -3.78
CA ASP A 138 -14.94 -7.25 -3.79
C ASP A 138 -14.77 -8.03 -2.49
N THR A 139 -14.96 -9.35 -2.61
CA THR A 139 -14.78 -10.31 -1.51
C THR A 139 -13.48 -11.09 -1.64
N GLU A 140 -12.72 -10.89 -2.72
CA GLU A 140 -11.63 -11.78 -3.13
C GLU A 140 -10.44 -11.00 -3.72
N GLY A 141 -9.59 -10.45 -2.85
CA GLY A 141 -8.25 -10.03 -3.25
C GLY A 141 -7.52 -9.24 -2.16
N PRO A 142 -6.23 -9.52 -1.91
CA PRO A 142 -5.39 -8.58 -1.18
C PRO A 142 -5.20 -7.31 -2.01
N PHE A 143 -5.43 -6.14 -1.39
CA PHE A 143 -5.19 -4.85 -2.02
C PHE A 143 -3.74 -4.43 -1.79
N TYR A 144 -3.01 -4.25 -2.88
CA TYR A 144 -1.62 -3.81 -2.83
C TYR A 144 -1.50 -2.35 -3.28
N PRO A 145 -0.69 -1.52 -2.58
CA PRO A 145 -0.31 -0.21 -3.08
C PRO A 145 0.30 -0.29 -4.49
N GLU A 146 0.07 0.67 -5.36
CA GLU A 146 0.77 0.71 -6.67
C GLU A 146 2.28 0.99 -6.52
N LYS A 147 2.67 1.57 -5.39
CA LYS A 147 4.04 1.94 -5.06
C LYS A 147 4.30 1.89 -3.56
N LEU A 148 5.56 1.68 -3.22
CA LEU A 148 6.12 1.82 -1.88
C LEU A 148 7.15 2.95 -1.86
N PHE A 149 7.52 3.36 -0.66
CA PHE A 149 8.52 4.38 -0.38
C PHE A 149 9.62 3.76 0.47
N LEU A 150 10.85 3.83 -0.02
CA LEU A 150 12.04 3.60 0.80
C LEU A 150 12.36 4.92 1.49
N LEU A 151 12.10 5.00 2.78
CA LEU A 151 12.37 6.20 3.59
C LEU A 151 13.83 6.19 4.02
N LEU A 152 14.53 7.29 3.77
CA LEU A 152 15.96 7.43 4.06
C LEU A 152 16.19 8.24 5.33
N ASP A 153 17.38 8.09 5.92
CA ASP A 153 17.76 8.76 7.18
C ASP A 153 17.79 10.30 7.05
N ASP A 154 17.96 10.84 5.84
CA ASP A 154 17.93 12.28 5.56
C ASP A 154 16.50 12.86 5.42
N GLY A 155 15.47 12.02 5.56
CA GLY A 155 14.07 12.38 5.43
C GLY A 155 13.53 12.42 4.00
N SER A 156 14.36 12.14 3.00
CA SER A 156 13.91 11.90 1.63
C SER A 156 13.36 10.48 1.45
N ASN A 157 12.81 10.20 0.27
CA ASN A 157 12.34 8.86 -0.07
C ASN A 157 12.59 8.51 -1.53
N ILE A 158 12.75 7.21 -1.78
CA ILE A 158 12.81 6.61 -3.12
C ILE A 158 11.48 5.89 -3.36
N VAL A 159 10.87 6.11 -4.52
CA VAL A 159 9.62 5.44 -4.91
C VAL A 159 9.96 4.13 -5.60
N VAL A 160 9.35 3.03 -5.13
CA VAL A 160 9.45 1.71 -5.74
C VAL A 160 8.07 1.34 -6.28
N THR A 161 7.96 1.16 -7.59
CA THR A 161 6.70 0.75 -8.22
C THR A 161 6.59 -0.76 -8.26
N GLY A 162 5.36 -1.27 -8.20
CA GLY A 162 5.12 -2.71 -8.22
C GLY A 162 3.82 -3.08 -8.89
N THR A 163 3.66 -4.37 -9.16
CA THR A 163 2.43 -4.96 -9.69
C THR A 163 2.12 -6.20 -8.87
N ASP A 164 0.84 -6.43 -8.57
CA ASP A 164 0.36 -7.61 -7.83
C ASP A 164 1.09 -7.86 -6.49
N GLY A 165 1.50 -6.77 -5.81
CA GLY A 165 2.15 -6.81 -4.51
C GLY A 165 3.66 -7.07 -4.55
N VAL A 166 4.28 -7.12 -5.73
CA VAL A 166 5.73 -7.25 -5.90
C VAL A 166 6.31 -5.96 -6.47
N TYR A 167 7.33 -5.43 -5.80
CA TYR A 167 7.97 -4.14 -6.08
C TYR A 167 9.46 -4.36 -6.29
N THR A 168 10.02 -3.76 -7.33
CA THR A 168 11.44 -3.93 -7.68
C THR A 168 12.15 -2.60 -7.87
N LEU A 169 13.42 -2.55 -7.45
CA LEU A 169 14.32 -1.42 -7.66
C LEU A 169 15.69 -1.95 -8.08
N SER A 170 16.12 -1.61 -9.30
CA SER A 170 17.40 -2.07 -9.88
C SER A 170 18.41 -0.94 -10.08
N GLU A 171 18.12 0.27 -9.58
CA GLU A 171 19.03 1.41 -9.66
C GLU A 171 18.97 2.20 -8.36
N ASN A 172 20.11 2.78 -7.95
CA ASN A 172 20.20 3.65 -6.77
C ASN A 172 19.65 2.99 -5.49
N ILE A 173 19.93 1.70 -5.29
CA ILE A 173 19.54 1.00 -4.07
C ILE A 173 20.25 1.67 -2.88
N PRO A 174 19.52 2.18 -1.87
CA PRO A 174 20.13 2.88 -0.74
C PRO A 174 20.78 1.89 0.23
N GLU A 175 21.88 2.27 0.88
CA GLU A 175 22.55 1.42 1.88
C GLU A 175 21.73 1.19 3.15
N SER A 176 20.73 2.03 3.41
CA SER A 176 19.88 1.95 4.60
C SER A 176 18.52 2.59 4.32
N PHE A 177 17.44 1.89 4.67
CA PHE A 177 16.08 2.37 4.41
C PHE A 177 15.01 1.73 5.30
N LYS A 178 13.86 2.36 5.39
CA LYS A 178 12.59 1.77 5.86
C LYS A 178 11.62 1.59 4.70
N ILE A 179 10.79 0.56 4.73
CA ILE A 179 9.76 0.32 3.70
C ILE A 179 8.43 0.87 4.21
N SER A 180 7.76 1.72 3.43
CA SER A 180 6.45 2.28 3.80
C SER A 180 5.50 2.34 2.61
N TYR A 181 4.20 2.21 2.84
CA TYR A 181 3.18 2.46 1.81
C TYR A 181 2.75 3.94 1.72
N GLU A 182 3.17 4.77 2.67
CA GLU A 182 2.99 6.23 2.67
C GLU A 182 4.37 6.93 2.73
N PRO A 183 4.53 8.16 2.22
CA PRO A 183 5.82 8.88 2.24
C PRO A 183 6.10 9.52 3.62
N ARG A 184 5.86 8.78 4.70
CA ARG A 184 6.01 9.22 6.09
C ARG A 184 6.54 8.10 6.98
N ASP A 185 7.45 8.47 7.87
CA ASP A 185 7.93 7.64 8.97
C ASP A 185 6.91 7.70 10.13
N ASP A 186 5.82 6.94 10.00
CA ASP A 186 4.81 6.72 11.04
C ASP A 186 4.54 5.22 11.15
N SER A 187 4.47 4.71 12.38
CA SER A 187 4.37 3.28 12.66
C SER A 187 3.21 2.57 11.95
N ASN A 188 2.16 3.30 11.61
CA ASN A 188 0.98 2.73 10.94
C ASN A 188 1.23 2.36 9.47
N TYR A 189 2.34 2.83 8.88
CA TYR A 189 2.60 2.69 7.44
C TYR A 189 3.81 1.83 7.10
N ILE A 190 4.63 1.51 8.09
CA ILE A 190 5.98 0.99 7.88
C ILE A 190 6.00 -0.54 8.02
N TYR A 191 6.63 -1.18 7.05
CA TYR A 191 7.01 -2.58 7.08
C TYR A 191 8.43 -2.73 7.64
N GLY A 192 8.64 -3.71 8.50
CA GLY A 192 9.95 -4.10 9.00
C GLY A 192 10.09 -5.61 9.07
N ALA A 193 11.29 -6.09 9.40
CA ALA A 193 11.53 -7.50 9.64
C ALA A 193 10.56 -8.03 10.71
N VAL A 194 10.05 -9.25 10.55
CA VAL A 194 9.03 -9.80 11.47
C VAL A 194 9.49 -9.88 12.93
N ASP A 195 10.79 -9.94 13.17
CA ASP A 195 11.38 -9.92 14.51
C ASP A 195 11.47 -8.51 15.14
N GLY A 196 11.19 -7.47 14.35
CA GLY A 196 11.20 -6.07 14.78
C GLY A 196 12.59 -5.56 15.13
N SER A 197 13.64 -6.02 14.45
CA SER A 197 15.03 -5.62 14.66
C SER A 197 15.65 -4.94 13.44
N ASP A 198 16.72 -4.16 13.65
CA ASP A 198 17.55 -3.71 12.53
C ASP A 198 18.12 -4.94 11.82
N THR A 199 17.92 -5.00 10.51
CA THR A 199 18.24 -6.19 9.72
C THR A 199 19.19 -5.86 8.58
N GLU A 200 20.31 -6.55 8.55
CA GLU A 200 21.23 -6.56 7.41
C GLU A 200 20.67 -7.51 6.34
N LEU A 201 20.58 -7.04 5.09
CA LEU A 201 20.15 -7.83 3.95
C LEU A 201 21.37 -8.46 3.28
N GLU A 202 21.52 -9.76 3.46
CA GLU A 202 22.49 -10.57 2.75
C GLU A 202 22.01 -10.82 1.31
N ALA A 203 22.95 -10.90 0.37
CA ALA A 203 22.65 -11.11 -1.04
C ALA A 203 21.89 -12.44 -1.24
N GLY A 204 20.75 -12.36 -1.91
CA GLY A 204 19.87 -13.47 -2.24
C GLY A 204 19.07 -14.07 -1.08
N GLU A 205 19.26 -13.60 0.16
CA GLU A 205 18.47 -14.05 1.31
C GLU A 205 17.19 -13.21 1.47
N ALA A 206 16.04 -13.88 1.46
CA ALA A 206 14.75 -13.23 1.70
C ALA A 206 14.49 -13.08 3.21
N VAL A 207 14.25 -11.84 3.65
CA VAL A 207 13.85 -11.52 5.02
C VAL A 207 12.35 -11.31 5.07
N ALA A 208 11.65 -12.10 5.90
CA ALA A 208 10.22 -11.94 6.09
C ALA A 208 9.88 -10.59 6.74
N ILE A 209 8.84 -9.92 6.22
CA ILE A 209 8.42 -8.60 6.70
C ILE A 209 6.97 -8.56 7.16
N GLY A 210 6.65 -7.62 8.04
CA GLY A 210 5.29 -7.33 8.48
C GLY A 210 5.06 -5.83 8.63
N LEU A 211 3.84 -5.38 8.30
CA LEU A 211 3.38 -4.03 8.63
C LEU A 211 3.41 -3.86 10.16
N ASP A 212 3.73 -2.66 10.65
CA ASP A 212 3.91 -2.30 12.07
C ASP A 212 5.20 -2.79 12.74
N LYS A 213 6.03 -3.55 12.01
CA LYS A 213 7.29 -4.10 12.54
C LYS A 213 8.50 -3.20 12.34
N GLY A 214 8.39 -2.21 11.46
CA GLY A 214 9.50 -1.30 11.12
C GLY A 214 9.62 -0.09 12.06
N VAL A 215 8.97 -0.10 13.21
CA VAL A 215 8.94 1.05 14.12
C VAL A 215 10.28 1.17 14.84
N ASN A 216 11.05 2.21 14.48
CA ASN A 216 12.41 2.48 14.95
C ASN A 216 13.49 1.48 14.50
N VAL A 217 13.21 0.67 13.49
CA VAL A 217 14.19 -0.22 12.89
C VAL A 217 14.30 0.03 11.40
N LYS A 218 15.39 -0.44 10.79
CA LYS A 218 15.67 -0.27 9.36
C LYS A 218 16.33 -1.49 8.75
N PHE A 219 16.27 -1.55 7.43
CA PHE A 219 17.08 -2.46 6.65
C PHE A 219 18.40 -1.79 6.29
N VAL A 220 19.48 -2.55 6.36
CA VAL A 220 20.82 -2.14 5.93
C VAL A 220 21.25 -3.10 4.83
N CYS A 221 21.87 -2.61 3.78
CA CYS A 221 22.38 -3.47 2.72
C CYS A 221 23.65 -2.87 2.09
N HIS A 222 24.42 -3.73 1.44
CA HIS A 222 25.69 -3.36 0.80
C HIS A 222 25.59 -3.54 -0.72
N PRO A 223 24.84 -2.67 -1.43
CA PRO A 223 24.55 -2.86 -2.86
C PRO A 223 25.80 -2.82 -3.74
N GLN A 224 26.89 -2.19 -3.29
CA GLN A 224 28.17 -2.15 -4.00
C GLN A 224 28.89 -3.51 -4.03
N GLU A 225 28.48 -4.45 -3.18
CA GLU A 225 29.07 -5.79 -3.11
C GLU A 225 28.35 -6.80 -4.03
N LEU A 226 27.23 -6.40 -4.62
CA LEU A 226 26.48 -7.22 -5.59
C LEU A 226 27.19 -7.25 -6.94
N ALA A 227 27.06 -8.37 -7.65
CA ALA A 227 27.42 -8.45 -9.05
C ALA A 227 26.45 -7.62 -9.91
N ASP A 228 26.89 -7.14 -11.07
CA ASP A 228 26.09 -6.29 -11.97
C ASP A 228 24.77 -6.95 -12.40
N ASP A 229 24.77 -8.27 -12.54
CA ASP A 229 23.62 -9.11 -12.90
C ASP A 229 22.68 -9.42 -11.72
N ASP A 230 23.13 -9.17 -10.49
CA ASP A 230 22.37 -9.40 -9.25
C ASP A 230 21.91 -8.08 -8.60
N TYR A 231 22.11 -6.94 -9.25
CA TYR A 231 21.81 -5.62 -8.68
C TYR A 231 20.28 -5.33 -8.69
N GLU A 232 19.56 -5.92 -7.75
CA GLU A 232 18.11 -5.74 -7.58
C GLU A 232 17.70 -5.78 -6.09
N LEU A 233 16.77 -4.91 -5.72
CA LEU A 233 16.00 -4.98 -4.48
C LEU A 233 14.56 -5.41 -4.83
N VAL A 234 14.10 -6.48 -4.21
CA VAL A 234 12.73 -7.01 -4.36
C VAL A 234 12.00 -6.92 -3.04
N ILE A 235 10.79 -6.36 -3.07
CA ILE A 235 9.87 -6.32 -1.93
C ILE A 235 8.59 -7.03 -2.36
N SER A 236 8.17 -8.04 -1.61
CA SER A 236 6.88 -8.71 -1.78
C SER A 236 5.99 -8.39 -0.59
N LEU A 237 4.77 -7.96 -0.86
CA LEU A 237 3.67 -7.86 0.10
C LEU A 237 2.64 -8.97 -0.09
N VAL A 238 2.96 -9.97 -0.92
CA VAL A 238 2.04 -11.06 -1.22
C VAL A 238 1.64 -11.79 0.06
N ASN A 239 0.34 -12.00 0.26
CA ASN A 239 -0.15 -12.62 1.49
C ASN A 239 0.42 -14.04 1.65
N GLY A 240 1.06 -14.30 2.79
CA GLY A 240 1.76 -15.56 3.07
C GLY A 240 3.17 -15.66 2.49
N ASP A 241 3.62 -14.65 1.73
CA ASP A 241 4.94 -14.59 1.09
C ASP A 241 5.48 -13.15 1.08
N SER A 242 5.34 -12.46 2.22
CA SER A 242 5.79 -11.07 2.38
C SER A 242 7.26 -11.02 2.82
N PHE A 243 8.12 -10.43 1.99
CA PHE A 243 9.56 -10.37 2.24
C PHE A 243 10.22 -9.14 1.61
N VAL A 244 11.46 -8.88 2.00
CA VAL A 244 12.43 -8.04 1.29
C VAL A 244 13.69 -8.84 1.00
N ARG A 245 14.30 -8.65 -0.17
CA ARG A 245 15.51 -9.32 -0.60
C ARG A 245 16.35 -8.38 -1.47
N ILE A 246 17.66 -8.41 -1.31
CA ILE A 246 18.61 -7.78 -2.23
C ILE A 246 19.38 -8.88 -2.98
N GLY A 247 19.83 -8.65 -4.22
CA GLY A 247 20.52 -9.69 -5.01
C GLY A 247 19.59 -10.41 -5.98
N ALA A 248 20.11 -11.37 -6.75
CA ALA A 248 19.27 -12.40 -7.38
C ALA A 248 18.77 -13.41 -6.35
N ASP A 249 17.67 -14.11 -6.64
CA ASP A 249 17.20 -15.18 -5.76
C ASP A 249 18.24 -16.30 -5.77
N GLU A 250 18.71 -16.75 -4.59
CA GLU A 250 19.48 -17.99 -4.46
C GLU A 250 18.59 -19.23 -4.71
N THR A 251 17.72 -19.18 -5.71
CA THR A 251 17.16 -20.40 -6.27
C THR A 251 18.30 -21.20 -6.87
N THR A 252 18.66 -22.30 -6.20
CA THR A 252 19.47 -23.42 -6.72
C THR A 252 18.88 -24.09 -7.98
N ALA A 253 17.93 -23.45 -8.67
CA ALA A 253 17.43 -23.87 -9.95
C ALA A 253 18.49 -23.55 -11.01
N LEU A 254 19.15 -24.58 -11.50
CA LEU A 254 20.05 -24.54 -12.67
C LEU A 254 19.40 -23.70 -13.79
N ASP A 255 19.90 -22.48 -13.99
CA ASP A 255 19.35 -21.55 -14.99
C ASP A 255 19.68 -22.01 -16.43
N PHE A 256 20.76 -22.79 -16.61
CA PHE A 256 21.16 -23.26 -17.93
C PHE A 256 22.00 -24.54 -17.87
N VAL A 257 21.63 -25.55 -18.66
CA VAL A 257 22.49 -26.71 -18.97
C VAL A 257 22.64 -26.78 -20.49
N GLU A 258 23.79 -26.33 -20.99
CA GLU A 258 24.14 -26.46 -22.40
C GLU A 258 24.54 -27.94 -22.66
N ALA A 259 23.77 -28.63 -23.49
CA ALA A 259 24.08 -29.98 -23.93
C ALA A 259 24.27 -29.99 -25.45
N ASP A 260 25.49 -30.32 -25.85
CA ASP A 260 25.88 -30.53 -27.24
C ASP A 260 25.32 -31.88 -27.72
N GLY A 261 24.47 -31.87 -28.76
CA GLY A 261 24.11 -33.07 -29.52
C GLY A 261 22.62 -33.43 -29.59
N ASP A 262 22.16 -33.57 -30.83
CA ASP A 262 20.85 -34.05 -31.27
C ASP A 262 20.45 -35.41 -30.66
N SER A 263 19.14 -35.56 -30.38
CA SER A 263 18.45 -36.70 -29.76
C SER A 263 18.57 -36.80 -28.23
N ALA A 264 17.72 -36.05 -27.55
CA ALA A 264 17.59 -36.01 -26.10
C ALA A 264 16.90 -37.26 -25.53
N GLU A 265 17.69 -38.25 -25.11
CA GLU A 265 17.22 -39.33 -24.23
C GLU A 265 16.63 -38.74 -22.93
N VAL A 266 15.44 -39.20 -22.53
CA VAL A 266 14.83 -38.77 -21.26
C VAL A 266 15.45 -39.57 -20.13
N ARG A 267 16.09 -38.88 -19.18
CA ARG A 267 16.71 -39.48 -17.99
C ARG A 267 16.03 -38.95 -16.73
N TYR A 268 16.03 -39.77 -15.69
CA TYR A 268 15.42 -39.44 -14.39
C TYR A 268 16.48 -39.48 -13.31
N TYR A 269 16.44 -38.53 -12.37
CA TYR A 269 17.38 -38.45 -11.27
C TYR A 269 16.66 -38.18 -9.96
N THR A 270 17.22 -38.67 -8.86
CA THR A 270 16.87 -38.19 -7.51
C THR A 270 17.26 -36.71 -7.37
N LEU A 271 16.72 -36.03 -6.34
CA LEU A 271 17.16 -34.67 -6.01
C LEU A 271 18.64 -34.57 -5.62
N GLN A 272 19.25 -35.68 -5.21
CA GLN A 272 20.68 -35.77 -4.90
C GLN A 272 21.55 -36.02 -6.14
N GLY A 273 20.95 -36.08 -7.34
CA GLY A 273 21.67 -36.27 -8.60
C GLY A 273 21.99 -37.72 -8.98
N HIS A 274 21.50 -38.72 -8.23
CA HIS A 274 21.62 -40.12 -8.63
C HIS A 274 20.65 -40.46 -9.76
N MET A 275 21.18 -41.02 -10.86
CA MET A 275 20.38 -41.47 -12.00
C MET A 275 19.50 -42.66 -11.61
N LEU A 276 18.24 -42.62 -12.05
CA LEU A 276 17.25 -43.67 -11.89
C LEU A 276 17.16 -44.49 -13.19
N ASP A 277 17.02 -45.80 -13.05
CA ASP A 277 16.93 -46.78 -14.14
C ASP A 277 15.50 -46.98 -14.66
N HIS A 278 14.51 -46.30 -14.06
CA HIS A 278 13.10 -46.38 -14.41
C HIS A 278 12.39 -45.02 -14.25
N VAL A 279 11.20 -44.90 -14.85
CA VAL A 279 10.32 -43.74 -14.67
C VAL A 279 9.69 -43.81 -13.27
N PRO A 280 9.91 -42.81 -12.39
CA PRO A 280 9.30 -42.79 -11.06
C PRO A 280 7.77 -42.76 -11.14
N GLN A 281 7.11 -43.51 -10.26
CA GLN A 281 5.64 -43.58 -10.20
C GLN A 281 5.05 -42.71 -9.06
N ASN A 282 5.90 -42.19 -8.17
CA ASN A 282 5.53 -41.36 -7.02
C ASN A 282 6.74 -40.56 -6.51
N GLY A 283 6.48 -39.48 -5.77
CA GLY A 283 7.51 -38.68 -5.10
C GLY A 283 8.09 -37.56 -5.96
N LEU A 284 9.23 -37.00 -5.52
CA LEU A 284 9.88 -35.83 -6.10
C LEU A 284 11.19 -36.20 -6.80
N TYR A 285 11.31 -35.88 -8.09
CA TYR A 285 12.46 -36.24 -8.92
C TYR A 285 12.77 -35.19 -10.00
N LEU A 286 13.94 -35.31 -10.62
CA LEU A 286 14.35 -34.51 -11.78
C LEU A 286 14.16 -35.31 -13.06
N ARG A 287 13.49 -34.73 -14.04
CA ARG A 287 13.36 -35.24 -15.41
C ARG A 287 14.26 -34.41 -16.31
N VAL A 288 15.24 -35.05 -16.93
CA VAL A 288 16.16 -34.43 -17.89
C VAL A 288 15.81 -34.91 -19.28
N CYS A 289 15.58 -33.98 -20.20
CA CYS A 289 15.27 -34.24 -21.60
C CYS A 289 16.10 -33.27 -22.45
N GLY A 290 17.31 -33.67 -22.81
CA GLY A 290 18.26 -32.80 -23.49
C GLY A 290 18.74 -31.71 -22.53
N SER A 291 18.67 -30.44 -22.95
CA SER A 291 18.99 -29.28 -22.10
C SER A 291 17.90 -28.95 -21.07
N LYS A 292 16.71 -29.56 -21.16
CA LYS A 292 15.61 -29.28 -20.25
C LYS A 292 15.67 -30.17 -19.02
N VAL A 293 15.90 -29.57 -17.86
CA VAL A 293 15.69 -30.20 -16.55
C VAL A 293 14.35 -29.72 -15.99
N THR A 294 13.54 -30.63 -15.44
CA THR A 294 12.27 -30.29 -14.79
C THR A 294 12.13 -31.05 -13.49
N LYS A 295 11.83 -30.35 -12.41
CA LYS A 295 11.45 -30.95 -11.13
C LYS A 295 9.99 -31.39 -11.21
N VAL A 296 9.72 -32.67 -10.96
CA VAL A 296 8.39 -33.28 -11.07
C VAL A 296 7.98 -33.87 -9.72
N ALA A 297 6.78 -33.54 -9.26
CA ALA A 297 6.15 -34.12 -8.08
C ALA A 297 4.92 -34.94 -8.52
N LEU A 298 4.87 -36.22 -8.14
CA LEU A 298 3.76 -37.16 -8.38
C LEU A 298 3.17 -37.69 -7.06
#